data_AF-K9RSK2-F1
#
_entry.id   AF-K9RSK2-F1
#
_cell.length_a   1.000
_cell.length_b   1.000
_cell.length_c   1.000
_cell.angle_alpha   90.00
_cell.angle_beta   90.00
_cell.angle_gamma   90.00
#
_symmetry.space_group_name_H-M   'P 1'
#
loop_
_entity.id
_entity.type
_entity.pdbx_description
1 polymer ?
#
loop_
_entity_poly.entity_id
_entity_poly.type
_entity_poly.pdbx_seq_one_letter_code
_entity_poly.pdbx_strand_id
1 'polypeptide(L)'
;MTTKTATDLIYTAANAARILGKRFSNLVIEIWANVVYLHGSKISRFVSKTAFKQMFVEFRKAGAKALTVTANLFVPNTYKVRNETKGTAYDVLIIDRHITCGCEDYTAQYDAMGKGVCKHGYAVLNHLGYNCLADYLRA
;
A
#
# COMPACT_ATOMS: atom_id res chain seq x y z
N MET A 1 -18.97 2.53 -12.76
CA MET A 1 -17.95 1.98 -11.86
C MET A 1 -18.23 2.49 -10.46
N THR A 2 -18.42 1.63 -9.48
CA THR A 2 -18.60 2.04 -8.08
C THR A 2 -17.26 2.52 -7.52
N THR A 3 -17.15 3.80 -7.19
CA THR A 3 -15.98 4.37 -6.52
C THR A 3 -15.87 3.76 -5.13
N LYS A 4 -14.80 2.98 -4.90
CA LYS A 4 -14.50 2.44 -3.57
C LYS A 4 -14.16 3.58 -2.63
N THR A 5 -14.68 3.57 -1.40
CA THR A 5 -14.28 4.55 -0.40
C THR A 5 -12.92 4.19 0.19
N ALA A 6 -12.25 5.14 0.84
CA ALA A 6 -11.00 4.88 1.56
C ALA A 6 -11.14 3.76 2.61
N THR A 7 -12.33 3.66 3.21
CA THR A 7 -12.69 2.62 4.17
C THR A 7 -12.68 1.24 3.50
N ASP A 8 -13.28 1.12 2.31
CA ASP A 8 -13.38 -0.13 1.54
C ASP A 8 -12.04 -0.63 1.02
N LEU A 9 -11.04 0.24 0.93
CA LEU A 9 -9.70 -0.13 0.51
C LEU A 9 -8.80 -0.58 1.64
N ILE A 10 -8.91 0.05 2.81
CA ILE A 10 -8.03 -0.22 3.95
C ILE A 10 -8.60 -1.37 4.77
N TYR A 11 -9.86 -1.25 5.19
CA TYR A 11 -10.48 -2.14 6.17
C TYR A 11 -11.20 -3.30 5.50
N THR A 12 -10.41 -4.22 4.93
CA THR A 12 -10.92 -5.45 4.33
C THR A 12 -10.38 -6.68 5.05
N ALA A 13 -11.16 -7.77 5.05
CA ALA A 13 -10.70 -9.06 5.58
C ALA A 13 -9.41 -9.53 4.89
N ALA A 14 -9.28 -9.30 3.58
CA ALA A 14 -8.07 -9.64 2.82
C ALA A 14 -6.84 -8.87 3.32
N ASN A 15 -6.96 -7.57 3.60
CA ASN A 15 -5.86 -6.79 4.15
C ASN A 15 -5.56 -7.18 5.60
N ALA A 16 -6.59 -7.44 6.40
CA ALA A 16 -6.39 -7.92 7.77
C ALA A 16 -5.61 -9.24 7.79
N ALA A 17 -5.96 -10.20 6.93
CA ALA A 17 -5.23 -11.46 6.82
C ALA A 17 -3.76 -11.26 6.40
N ARG A 18 -3.51 -10.38 5.43
CA ARG A 18 -2.15 -10.02 4.98
C ARG A 18 -1.31 -9.38 6.08
N ILE A 19 -1.87 -8.39 6.77
CA ILE A 19 -1.22 -7.67 7.87
C ILE A 19 -0.87 -8.60 9.03
N LEU A 20 -1.80 -9.50 9.37
CA LEU A 20 -1.63 -10.42 10.49
C LEU A 20 -0.74 -11.63 10.15
N GLY A 21 -0.27 -11.75 8.90
CA GLY A 21 0.66 -12.80 8.46
C GLY A 21 0.12 -14.22 8.57
N LYS A 22 -1.20 -14.40 8.68
CA LYS A 22 -1.85 -15.68 8.92
C LYS A 22 -3.01 -15.87 7.95
N ARG A 23 -3.22 -17.12 7.54
CA ARG A 23 -4.45 -17.52 6.84
C ARG A 23 -5.54 -17.74 7.89
N PHE A 24 -6.62 -16.98 7.80
CA PHE A 24 -7.79 -17.12 8.64
C PHE A 24 -8.95 -17.62 7.79
N SER A 25 -9.62 -18.69 8.24
CA SER A 25 -10.93 -19.07 7.74
C SER A 25 -11.98 -18.13 8.31
N ASN A 26 -12.92 -17.66 7.47
CA ASN A 26 -14.06 -16.85 7.89
C ASN A 26 -13.67 -15.59 8.67
N LEU A 27 -12.59 -14.92 8.28
CA LEU A 27 -12.21 -13.65 8.89
C LEU A 27 -13.20 -12.57 8.49
N VAL A 28 -13.82 -11.96 9.50
CA VAL A 28 -14.72 -10.82 9.38
C VAL A 28 -14.03 -9.60 9.97
N ILE A 29 -14.26 -8.46 9.34
CA ILE A 29 -13.86 -7.15 9.83
C ILE A 29 -15.10 -6.30 10.03
N GLU A 30 -15.27 -5.75 11.22
CA GLU A 30 -16.31 -4.77 11.53
C GLU A 30 -15.65 -3.43 11.86
N ILE A 31 -16.15 -2.36 11.25
CA ILE A 31 -15.59 -1.02 11.38
C ILE A 31 -16.47 -0.26 12.36
N TRP A 32 -15.92 0.03 13.55
CA TRP A 32 -16.60 0.79 14.59
C TRP A 32 -16.04 2.22 14.66
N ALA A 33 -16.51 3.07 15.57
CA ALA A 33 -16.10 4.48 15.62
C ALA A 33 -14.56 4.66 15.66
N ASN A 34 -13.90 4.06 16.66
CA ASN A 34 -12.46 4.24 16.92
C ASN A 34 -11.60 3.00 16.65
N VAL A 35 -12.24 1.85 16.48
CA VAL A 35 -11.59 0.54 16.38
C VAL A 35 -12.13 -0.23 15.18
N VAL A 36 -11.37 -1.23 14.76
CA VAL A 36 -11.84 -2.32 13.92
C VAL A 36 -11.85 -3.60 14.75
N TYR A 37 -12.97 -4.30 14.72
CA TYR A 37 -13.11 -5.61 15.36
C TYR A 37 -12.83 -6.68 14.31
N LEU A 38 -11.83 -7.52 14.58
CA LEU A 38 -11.41 -8.61 13.71
C LEU A 38 -11.80 -9.92 14.40
N HIS A 39 -12.66 -10.71 13.76
CA HIS A 39 -13.11 -11.98 14.34
C HIS A 39 -13.21 -13.10 13.30
N GLY A 40 -13.03 -14.34 13.75
CA GLY A 40 -13.06 -15.55 12.95
C GLY A 40 -12.69 -16.77 13.78
N SER A 41 -12.52 -17.94 13.16
CA SER A 41 -12.40 -19.23 13.87
C SER A 41 -11.26 -19.32 14.90
N LYS A 42 -10.23 -18.48 14.81
CA LYS A 42 -9.04 -18.49 15.69
C LYS A 42 -8.58 -17.09 16.11
N ILE A 43 -9.44 -16.09 15.93
CA ILE A 43 -9.11 -14.71 16.25
C ILE A 43 -10.36 -13.96 16.70
N SER A 44 -10.23 -13.18 17.76
CA SER A 44 -11.21 -12.18 18.17
C SER A 44 -10.40 -11.06 18.83
N ARG A 45 -10.31 -9.90 18.17
CA ARG A 45 -9.46 -8.80 18.63
C ARG A 45 -9.98 -7.45 18.16
N PHE A 46 -9.92 -6.48 19.06
CA PHE A 46 -10.06 -5.06 18.73
C PHE A 46 -8.69 -4.46 18.40
N VAL A 47 -8.63 -3.69 17.32
CA VAL A 47 -7.45 -2.93 16.91
C VAL A 47 -7.87 -1.50 16.66
N SER A 48 -7.15 -0.52 17.20
CA SER A 48 -7.45 0.89 16.91
C SER A 48 -7.30 1.18 15.41
N LYS A 49 -8.14 2.06 14.86
CA LYS A 49 -8.05 2.45 13.43
C LYS A 49 -6.67 2.98 13.07
N THR A 50 -6.03 3.71 13.98
CA THR A 50 -4.67 4.23 13.80
C THR A 50 -3.65 3.10 13.70
N ALA A 51 -3.66 2.14 14.64
CA ALA A 51 -2.75 1.01 14.60
C ALA A 51 -2.96 0.16 13.34
N PHE A 52 -4.22 -0.06 12.94
CA PHE A 52 -4.52 -0.81 11.72
C PHE A 52 -3.97 -0.13 10.47
N LYS A 53 -4.18 1.19 10.32
CA LYS A 53 -3.60 1.96 9.21
C LYS A 53 -2.07 1.88 9.19
N GLN A 54 -1.43 1.98 10.36
CA GLN A 54 0.03 1.84 10.46
C GLN A 54 0.49 0.47 9.99
N MET A 55 -0.13 -0.60 10.47
CA MET A 55 0.22 -1.96 10.05
C MET A 55 -0.01 -2.18 8.55
N PHE A 56 -1.06 -1.57 7.98
CA PHE A 56 -1.32 -1.62 6.54
C PHE A 56 -0.20 -0.94 5.72
N VAL A 57 0.27 0.22 6.17
CA VAL A 57 1.42 0.92 5.56
C VAL A 57 2.68 0.07 5.68
N GLU A 58 2.97 -0.48 6.85
CA GLU A 58 4.15 -1.32 7.07
C GLU A 58 4.14 -2.59 6.23
N PHE A 59 2.97 -3.23 6.05
CA PHE A 59 2.82 -4.35 5.13
C PHE A 59 3.20 -3.99 3.70
N ARG A 60 2.77 -2.81 3.20
CA ARG A 60 3.13 -2.34 1.86
C ARG A 60 4.62 -2.02 1.73
N LYS A 61 5.20 -1.34 2.73
CA LYS A 61 6.65 -1.08 2.78
C LYS A 61 7.46 -2.37 2.79
N ALA A 62 7.04 -3.37 3.57
CA ALA A 62 7.68 -4.68 3.56
C ALA A 62 7.62 -5.33 2.17
N GLY A 63 6.47 -5.27 1.50
CA GLY A 63 6.31 -5.74 0.12
C GLY A 63 7.12 -4.96 -0.92
N ALA A 64 7.54 -3.73 -0.62
CA ALA A 64 8.38 -2.92 -1.50
C ALA A 64 9.85 -3.34 -1.47
N LYS A 65 10.34 -3.89 -0.35
CA LYS A 65 11.74 -4.32 -0.19
C LYS A 65 12.16 -5.44 -1.15
N ALA A 66 11.21 -6.25 -1.60
CA ALA A 66 11.44 -7.35 -2.54
C ALA A 66 11.35 -6.92 -4.02
N LEU A 67 11.23 -5.62 -4.30
CA LEU A 67 11.08 -5.10 -5.66
C LEU A 67 12.41 -4.51 -6.14
N THR A 68 12.72 -4.75 -7.41
CA THR A 68 13.87 -4.17 -8.08
C THR A 68 13.46 -2.87 -8.75
N VAL A 69 14.20 -1.80 -8.49
CA VAL A 69 13.97 -0.48 -9.10
C VAL A 69 15.08 -0.20 -10.12
N THR A 70 14.71 0.30 -11.29
CA THR A 70 15.65 0.77 -12.31
C THR A 70 15.20 2.14 -12.79
N ALA A 71 16.06 3.15 -12.67
CA ALA A 71 15.78 4.47 -13.23
C ALA A 71 15.80 4.42 -14.77
N ASN A 72 14.90 5.16 -15.40
CA ASN A 72 14.93 5.38 -16.84
C ASN A 72 16.02 6.42 -17.16
N LEU A 73 16.97 6.06 -18.02
CA LEU A 73 18.09 6.92 -18.40
C LEU A 73 17.69 8.05 -19.35
N PHE A 74 16.56 7.91 -20.05
CA PHE A 74 16.12 8.85 -21.09
C PHE A 74 14.98 9.75 -20.63
N VAL A 75 14.20 9.31 -19.64
CA VAL A 75 13.06 10.06 -19.11
C VAL A 75 13.31 10.35 -17.64
N PRO A 76 13.60 11.61 -17.27
CA PRO A 76 13.83 11.99 -15.89
C PRO A 76 12.67 11.59 -14.98
N ASN A 77 12.99 11.30 -13.71
CA ASN A 77 12.02 10.96 -12.66
C ASN A 77 11.11 9.77 -12.96
N THR A 78 11.46 8.95 -13.96
CA THR A 78 10.72 7.75 -14.35
C THR A 78 11.49 6.52 -13.93
N TYR A 79 10.79 5.56 -13.33
CA TYR A 79 11.37 4.34 -12.78
C TYR A 79 10.58 3.12 -13.22
N LYS A 80 11.30 2.07 -13.63
CA LYS A 80 10.74 0.73 -13.78
C LYS A 80 10.84 0.02 -12.43
N VAL A 81 9.72 -0.46 -11.89
CA VAL A 81 9.70 -1.28 -10.68
C VAL A 81 9.27 -2.70 -11.04
N ARG A 82 10.16 -3.66 -10.83
CA ARG A 82 9.96 -5.08 -11.16
C ARG A 82 9.77 -5.93 -9.93
N ASN A 83 8.82 -6.85 -10.00
CA ASN A 83 8.70 -7.97 -9.08
C ASN A 83 9.22 -9.22 -9.78
N GLU A 84 10.49 -9.56 -9.55
CA GLU A 84 11.16 -10.67 -10.23
C GLU A 84 10.48 -12.03 -9.93
N THR A 85 9.94 -12.21 -8.72
CA THR A 85 9.22 -13.43 -8.33
C THR A 85 7.93 -13.64 -9.14
N LYS A 86 7.24 -12.57 -9.53
CA LYS A 86 5.96 -12.63 -10.27
C LYS A 86 6.10 -12.33 -11.76
N GLY A 87 7.28 -11.90 -12.22
CA GLY A 87 7.50 -11.46 -13.59
C GLY A 87 6.70 -10.22 -13.99
N THR A 88 6.23 -9.42 -13.03
CA THR A 88 5.42 -8.21 -13.30
C THR A 88 6.27 -6.95 -13.18
N ALA A 89 6.03 -5.96 -14.04
CA ALA A 89 6.71 -4.67 -13.98
C ALA A 89 5.71 -3.52 -14.09
N TYR A 90 5.96 -2.44 -13.35
CA TYR A 90 5.16 -1.22 -13.40
C TYR A 90 6.05 0.00 -13.52
N ASP A 91 5.59 0.98 -14.29
CA ASP A 91 6.23 2.28 -14.34
C ASP A 91 5.73 3.14 -13.18
N VAL A 92 6.68 3.81 -12.54
CA VAL A 92 6.46 4.77 -11.46
C VAL A 92 7.08 6.08 -11.89
N LEU A 93 6.28 7.13 -11.86
CA LEU A 93 6.68 8.47 -12.25
C LEU A 93 6.61 9.37 -11.02
N ILE A 94 7.65 10.18 -10.84
CA ILE A 94 7.69 11.24 -9.85
C ILE A 94 7.55 12.57 -10.59
N ILE A 95 6.51 13.34 -10.25
CA ILE A 95 6.31 14.70 -10.76
C ILE A 95 6.17 15.61 -9.55
N ASP A 96 7.04 16.60 -9.43
CA ASP A 96 7.14 17.51 -8.30
C ASP A 96 7.25 16.77 -6.96
N ARG A 97 6.13 16.68 -6.24
CA ARG A 97 5.97 16.02 -4.93
C ARG A 97 4.95 14.88 -4.97
N HIS A 98 4.58 14.45 -6.17
CA HIS A 98 3.59 13.40 -6.40
C HIS A 98 4.25 12.15 -6.98
N ILE A 99 3.81 11.00 -6.48
CA ILE A 99 4.18 9.69 -7.00
C ILE A 99 2.98 9.15 -7.75
N THR A 100 3.21 8.70 -8.98
CA THR A 100 2.19 8.10 -9.85
C THR A 100 2.63 6.70 -10.25
N CYS A 101 1.71 5.74 -10.22
CA CYS A 101 2.00 4.37 -10.63
C CYS A 101 0.82 3.80 -11.41
N GLY A 102 1.10 3.07 -12.50
CA GLY A 102 0.06 2.43 -13.33
C GLY A 102 -0.56 1.16 -12.74
N CYS A 103 -0.30 0.82 -11.48
CA CYS A 103 -0.82 -0.43 -10.90
C CYS A 103 -2.23 -0.25 -10.30
N GLU A 104 -3.06 -1.29 -10.33
CA GLU A 104 -4.43 -1.26 -9.82
C GLU A 104 -4.53 -0.77 -8.36
N ASP A 105 -3.59 -1.18 -7.50
CA ASP A 105 -3.56 -0.74 -6.09
C ASP A 105 -3.33 0.78 -5.95
N TYR A 106 -2.61 1.41 -6.87
CA TYR A 106 -2.42 2.86 -6.89
C TYR A 106 -3.70 3.54 -7.39
N THR A 107 -4.22 3.10 -8.53
CA THR A 107 -5.45 3.64 -9.12
C THR A 107 -6.60 3.62 -8.12
N ALA A 108 -6.83 2.48 -7.47
CA ALA A 108 -7.86 2.35 -6.47
C ALA A 108 -7.67 3.34 -5.31
N GLN A 109 -6.44 3.51 -4.81
CA GLN A 109 -6.14 4.48 -3.76
C GLN A 109 -6.36 5.93 -4.20
N TYR A 110 -5.91 6.26 -5.41
CA TYR A 110 -6.06 7.59 -5.97
C TYR A 110 -7.54 7.93 -6.15
N ASP A 111 -8.33 7.03 -6.73
CA ASP A 111 -9.77 7.21 -6.92
C ASP A 111 -10.52 7.42 -5.60
N ALA A 112 -10.09 6.72 -4.53
CA ALA A 112 -10.76 6.77 -3.23
C ALA A 112 -10.32 7.94 -2.34
N MET A 113 -9.11 8.46 -2.51
CA MET A 113 -8.48 9.41 -1.57
C MET A 113 -7.89 10.66 -2.22
N GLY A 114 -7.86 10.73 -3.56
CA GLY A 114 -7.16 11.77 -4.34
C GLY A 114 -5.63 11.70 -4.26
N LYS A 115 -5.09 10.74 -3.49
CA LYS A 115 -3.66 10.51 -3.28
C LYS A 115 -3.44 9.07 -2.85
N GLY A 116 -2.27 8.52 -3.19
CA GLY A 116 -1.95 7.15 -2.82
C GLY A 116 -0.47 6.84 -3.00
N VAL A 117 0.01 5.84 -2.25
CA VAL A 117 1.33 5.25 -2.46
C VAL A 117 1.18 3.74 -2.38
N CYS A 118 1.29 3.10 -3.53
CA CYS A 118 1.34 1.65 -3.61
C CYS A 118 2.75 1.14 -3.22
N LYS A 119 2.91 -0.18 -3.12
CA LYS A 119 4.23 -0.78 -2.85
C LYS A 119 5.31 -0.39 -3.87
N HIS A 120 4.95 -0.13 -5.13
CA HIS A 120 5.92 0.28 -6.16
C HIS A 120 6.43 1.71 -5.89
N GLY A 121 5.53 2.61 -5.49
CA GLY A 121 5.90 3.96 -5.05
C GLY A 121 6.83 3.93 -3.84
N TYR A 122 6.55 3.07 -2.84
CA TYR A 122 7.47 2.87 -1.71
C TYR A 122 8.83 2.33 -2.15
N ALA A 123 8.90 1.46 -3.15
CA ALA A 123 10.18 0.96 -3.66
C ALA A 123 11.02 2.07 -4.27
N VAL A 124 10.40 2.97 -5.06
CA VAL A 124 11.10 4.14 -5.62
C VAL A 124 11.53 5.10 -4.52
N LEU A 125 10.69 5.38 -3.53
CA LEU A 125 11.07 6.22 -2.40
C LEU A 125 12.31 5.67 -1.68
N ASN A 126 12.31 4.36 -1.39
CA ASN A 126 13.46 3.71 -0.77
C ASN A 126 14.71 3.80 -1.66
N HIS A 127 14.57 3.63 -2.98
CA HIS A 127 15.66 3.78 -3.94
C HIS A 127 16.26 5.20 -3.94
N LEU A 128 15.41 6.20 -3.71
CA LEU A 128 15.81 7.61 -3.58
C LEU A 128 16.34 7.98 -2.17
N GLY A 129 16.40 7.02 -1.23
CA GLY A 129 16.88 7.26 0.12
C GLY A 129 15.84 7.73 1.14
N TYR A 130 14.55 7.71 0.80
CA TYR A 130 13.45 8.09 1.69
C TYR A 130 12.74 6.87 2.29
N ASN A 131 12.40 6.91 3.59
CA ASN A 131 11.73 5.80 4.27
C ASN A 131 10.20 5.83 4.15
N CYS A 132 9.63 7.00 3.90
CA CYS A 132 8.20 7.16 3.67
C CYS A 132 7.88 8.38 2.82
N LEU A 133 6.63 8.47 2.35
CA LEU A 133 6.14 9.61 1.58
C LEU A 133 6.30 10.91 2.37
N ALA A 134 6.03 10.90 3.67
CA ALA A 134 6.14 12.12 4.49
C ALA A 134 7.58 12.64 4.55
N ASP A 135 8.59 11.77 4.53
CA ASP A 135 10.00 12.18 4.49
C ASP A 135 10.32 12.86 3.16
N TYR A 136 9.88 12.25 2.06
CA TYR A 136 10.04 12.78 0.72
C TYR A 136 9.35 14.14 0.53
N LEU A 137 8.13 14.30 1.04
CA LEU A 137 7.39 15.56 0.93
C LEU A 137 7.99 16.72 1.74
N ARG A 138 8.80 16.42 2.78
CA ARG A 138 9.47 17.42 3.61
C ARG A 138 10.84 17.84 3.08
N ALA A 139 11.41 17.09 2.13
CA ALA A 139 12.64 17.46 1.44
C ALA A 139 12.38 18.56 0.39
#